data_AF-A0A836TKB3-F1
#
_entry.id   AF-A0A836TKB3-F1
#
_cell.length_a   1.000
_cell.length_b   1.000
_cell.length_c   1.000
_cell.angle_alpha   90.00
_cell.angle_beta   90.00
_cell.angle_gamma   90.00
#
_symmetry.space_group_name_H-M   'P 1'
#
loop_
_entity.id
_entity.type
_entity.pdbx_description
1 polymer ?
#
loop_
_entity_poly.entity_id
_entity_poly.type
_entity_poly.pdbx_seq_one_letter_code
_entity_poly.pdbx_strand_id
1 'polypeptide(L)'
;MMKVRSLPGARFGAVVEGVDLSEPQDAATQTALDRALAENYILCFPGQSLEPDQVLDASRIFGPVEPHVTPGYYHPDTDLLLVLTNQVSTAGQPLGIKDAGTFWHSDVSYRERPAKATLLYSIEAPDEGGDTLFCDMVAALEALPADLRYKLDGREAVHHYAQRDKI
;
A
#
# COMPACT_ATOMS: atom_id res chain seq x y z
N MET A 1 16.74 3.52 18.23
CA MET A 1 15.87 2.41 18.66
C MET A 1 14.51 2.66 18.06
N MET A 2 13.98 1.67 17.33
CA MET A 2 12.68 1.75 16.69
C MET A 2 11.57 2.02 17.70
N LYS A 3 10.63 2.91 17.35
CA LYS A 3 9.41 3.20 18.12
C LYS A 3 8.21 3.12 17.19
N VAL A 4 7.16 2.47 17.65
CA VAL A 4 5.87 2.37 16.95
C VAL A 4 4.83 3.08 17.79
N ARG A 5 4.20 4.12 17.22
CA ARG A 5 3.18 4.94 17.89
C ARG A 5 1.88 4.89 17.08
N SER A 6 0.84 4.31 17.65
CA SER A 6 -0.48 4.27 17.02
C SER A 6 -1.01 5.68 16.72
N LEU A 7 -1.78 5.79 15.64
CA LEU A 7 -2.44 7.03 15.29
C LEU A 7 -3.52 7.38 16.34
N PRO A 8 -3.55 8.63 16.86
CA PRO A 8 -4.54 9.01 17.88
C PRO A 8 -5.98 8.82 17.39
N GLY A 9 -6.80 8.13 18.19
CA GLY A 9 -8.22 7.93 17.91
C GLY A 9 -8.53 6.87 16.83
N ALA A 10 -7.53 6.22 16.26
CA ALA A 10 -7.71 5.15 15.27
C ALA A 10 -7.53 3.76 15.90
N ARG A 11 -8.29 2.76 15.43
CA ARG A 11 -8.10 1.34 15.80
C ARG A 11 -6.96 0.67 15.02
N PHE A 12 -6.48 1.33 13.97
CA PHE A 12 -5.41 0.87 13.08
C PHE A 12 -4.52 2.06 12.70
N GLY A 13 -3.34 1.77 12.14
CA GLY A 13 -2.35 2.72 11.70
C GLY A 13 -1.37 3.13 12.79
N ALA A 14 -0.09 3.17 12.45
CA ALA A 14 0.96 3.65 13.33
C ALA A 14 2.04 4.44 12.59
N VAL A 15 2.67 5.37 13.32
CA VAL A 15 3.90 6.05 12.91
C VAL A 15 5.10 5.27 13.46
N VAL A 16 6.07 4.99 12.60
CA VAL A 16 7.32 4.33 12.96
C VAL A 16 8.47 5.33 12.94
N GLU A 17 9.16 5.48 14.05
CA GLU A 17 10.29 6.40 14.21
C GLU A 17 11.57 5.65 14.59
N GLY A 18 12.72 6.24 14.30
CA GLY A 18 14.03 5.67 14.66
C GLY A 18 14.45 4.47 13.81
N VAL A 19 13.90 4.37 12.59
CA VAL A 19 14.27 3.46 11.51
C VAL A 19 14.59 4.31 10.28
N ASP A 20 15.72 4.04 9.66
CA ASP A 20 16.17 4.66 8.41
C ASP A 20 16.11 3.61 7.30
N LEU A 21 15.12 3.70 6.42
CA LEU A 21 14.90 2.72 5.35
C LEU A 21 15.86 2.90 4.16
N SER A 22 16.71 3.93 4.19
CA SER A 22 17.78 4.09 3.19
C SER A 22 18.94 3.10 3.42
N GLU A 23 19.00 2.50 4.61
CA GLU A 23 20.03 1.55 5.03
C GLU A 23 19.48 0.11 5.17
N PRO A 24 20.33 -0.92 5.02
CA PRO A 24 19.94 -2.29 5.33
C PRO A 24 19.52 -2.48 6.79
N GLN A 25 18.34 -3.06 7.01
CA GLN A 25 17.85 -3.36 8.36
C GLN A 25 18.33 -4.73 8.84
N ASP A 26 18.66 -4.85 10.13
CA ASP A 26 18.95 -6.16 10.72
C ASP A 26 17.69 -7.04 10.82
N ALA A 27 17.89 -8.36 10.96
CA ALA A 27 16.79 -9.32 10.98
C ALA A 27 15.79 -9.08 12.14
N ALA A 28 16.27 -8.56 13.27
CA ALA A 28 15.42 -8.25 14.42
C ALA A 28 14.47 -7.08 14.09
N THR A 29 14.99 -6.04 13.44
CA THR A 29 14.23 -4.87 13.00
C THR A 29 13.24 -5.27 11.91
N GLN A 30 13.65 -6.06 10.92
CA GLN A 30 12.75 -6.57 9.87
C GLN A 30 11.57 -7.35 10.47
N THR A 31 11.85 -8.27 11.39
CA THR A 31 10.81 -9.04 12.09
C THR A 31 9.86 -8.14 12.90
N ALA A 32 10.41 -7.12 13.55
CA ALA A 32 9.61 -6.20 14.35
C ALA A 32 8.73 -5.29 13.48
N LEU A 33 9.21 -4.86 12.31
CA LEU A 33 8.44 -4.11 11.32
C LEU A 33 7.31 -4.97 10.73
N ASP A 34 7.59 -6.21 10.34
CA ASP A 34 6.58 -7.12 9.80
C ASP A 34 5.44 -7.37 10.80
N ARG A 35 5.82 -7.59 12.06
CA ARG A 35 4.86 -7.73 13.16
C ARG A 35 4.06 -6.44 13.38
N ALA A 36 4.72 -5.29 13.38
CA ALA A 36 4.04 -4.01 13.54
C ALA A 36 3.02 -3.77 12.42
N LEU A 37 3.31 -4.18 11.18
CA LEU A 37 2.37 -4.09 10.08
C LEU A 37 1.17 -5.02 10.31
N ALA A 38 1.39 -6.25 10.74
CA ALA A 38 0.31 -7.20 11.04
C ALA A 38 -0.60 -6.71 12.18
N GLU A 39 -0.05 -6.02 13.18
CA GLU A 39 -0.80 -5.49 14.33
C GLU A 39 -1.53 -4.17 14.03
N ASN A 40 -0.96 -3.32 13.17
CA ASN A 40 -1.48 -1.97 12.93
C ASN A 40 -2.11 -1.80 11.54
N TYR A 41 -1.99 -2.76 10.63
CA TYR A 41 -2.45 -2.74 9.24
C TYR A 41 -1.83 -1.68 8.32
N ILE A 42 -1.38 -0.55 8.87
CA ILE A 42 -0.71 0.55 8.15
C ILE A 42 0.45 1.05 9.00
N LEU A 43 1.61 1.25 8.37
CA LEU A 43 2.77 1.90 8.97
C LEU A 43 3.15 3.14 8.15
N CYS A 44 3.37 4.26 8.83
CA CYS A 44 3.87 5.50 8.25
C CYS A 44 5.29 5.76 8.73
N PHE A 45 6.21 5.98 7.80
CA PHE A 45 7.62 6.27 8.06
C PHE A 45 7.92 7.72 7.66
N PRO A 46 7.81 8.69 8.58
CA PRO A 46 8.06 10.09 8.25
C PRO A 46 9.55 10.36 8.04
N GLY A 47 9.86 11.37 7.22
CA GLY A 47 11.22 11.88 7.05
C GLY A 47 12.19 10.94 6.32
N GLN A 48 11.67 10.04 5.49
CA GLN A 48 12.51 9.17 4.64
C GLN A 48 12.89 9.91 3.35
N SER A 49 14.11 9.68 2.88
CA SER A 49 14.60 10.11 1.57
C SER A 49 15.24 8.90 0.90
N LEU A 50 14.49 8.22 0.05
CA LEU A 50 14.85 6.94 -0.55
C LEU A 50 15.06 7.09 -2.06
N GLU A 51 16.14 6.50 -2.55
CA GLU A 51 16.34 6.18 -3.96
C GLU A 51 15.45 4.99 -4.38
N PRO A 52 15.16 4.81 -5.68
CA PRO A 52 14.28 3.74 -6.16
C PRO A 52 14.63 2.33 -5.64
N ASP A 53 15.92 1.98 -5.62
CA ASP A 53 16.36 0.68 -5.11
C ASP A 53 16.13 0.52 -3.60
N GLN A 54 16.24 1.62 -2.83
CA GLN A 54 15.96 1.61 -1.39
C GLN A 54 14.46 1.48 -1.11
N VAL A 55 13.58 2.01 -1.98
CA VAL A 55 12.14 1.75 -1.92
C VAL A 55 11.85 0.26 -2.11
N LEU A 56 12.54 -0.39 -3.04
CA LEU A 56 12.42 -1.83 -3.27
C LEU A 56 12.97 -2.64 -2.09
N ASP A 57 14.12 -2.26 -1.52
CA ASP A 57 14.71 -2.92 -0.36
C ASP A 57 13.82 -2.80 0.89
N ALA A 58 13.25 -1.61 1.14
CA ALA A 58 12.26 -1.41 2.19
C ALA A 58 11.01 -2.28 1.98
N SER A 59 10.54 -2.42 0.73
CA SER A 59 9.41 -3.29 0.39
C SER A 59 9.71 -4.76 0.68
N ARG A 60 10.95 -5.21 0.43
CA ARG A 60 11.40 -6.60 0.64
C ARG A 60 11.36 -7.05 2.10
N ILE A 61 11.33 -6.12 3.05
CA ILE A 61 11.14 -6.42 4.48
C ILE A 61 9.80 -7.15 4.71
N PHE A 62 8.77 -6.82 3.93
CA PHE A 62 7.41 -7.33 4.12
C PHE A 62 7.07 -8.53 3.22
N GLY A 63 7.92 -8.84 2.23
CA GLY A 63 7.75 -9.95 1.30
C GLY A 63 8.40 -9.69 -0.06
N PRO A 64 8.35 -10.65 -1.01
CA PRO A 64 8.84 -10.43 -2.36
C PRO A 64 8.04 -9.31 -3.06
N VAL A 65 8.74 -8.48 -3.83
CA VAL A 65 8.12 -7.44 -4.65
C VAL A 65 7.66 -8.05 -5.97
N GLU A 66 6.42 -7.79 -6.35
CA GLU A 66 5.86 -8.19 -7.63
C GLU A 66 5.68 -6.99 -8.56
N PRO A 67 5.89 -7.14 -9.88
CA PRO A 67 5.59 -6.09 -10.83
C PRO A 67 4.10 -5.77 -10.83
N HIS A 68 3.78 -4.48 -10.98
CA HIS A 68 2.39 -4.04 -11.03
C HIS A 68 1.69 -4.57 -12.30
N VAL A 69 0.36 -4.68 -12.28
CA VAL A 69 -0.41 -5.29 -13.40
C VAL A 69 -0.62 -4.37 -14.61
N THR A 70 -0.22 -3.11 -14.49
CA THR A 70 -0.49 -2.06 -15.49
C THR A 70 0.82 -1.68 -16.17
N PRO A 71 1.20 -2.34 -17.27
CA PRO A 71 2.42 -2.03 -17.99
C PRO A 71 2.38 -0.63 -18.59
N GLY A 72 3.56 -0.01 -18.72
CA GLY A 72 3.73 1.28 -19.40
C GLY A 72 3.82 2.51 -18.49
N TYR A 73 3.65 2.34 -17.17
CA TYR A 73 3.77 3.42 -16.19
C TYR A 73 4.75 3.07 -15.06
N TYR A 74 5.72 2.23 -15.38
CA TYR A 74 6.77 1.87 -14.44
C TYR A 74 7.83 2.96 -14.33
N HIS A 75 8.61 2.90 -13.26
CA HIS A 75 9.84 3.66 -13.17
C HIS A 75 10.76 3.32 -14.37
N PRO A 76 11.48 4.29 -14.97
CA PRO A 76 12.30 4.02 -16.16
C PRO A 76 13.33 2.90 -15.99
N ASP A 77 13.83 2.73 -14.76
CA ASP A 77 14.90 1.78 -14.44
C ASP A 77 14.41 0.42 -13.93
N THR A 78 13.10 0.25 -13.64
CA THR A 78 12.56 -1.01 -13.11
C THR A 78 11.06 -1.15 -13.30
N ASP A 79 10.60 -2.36 -13.64
CA ASP A 79 9.17 -2.70 -13.74
C ASP A 79 8.51 -3.04 -12.38
N LEU A 80 9.29 -3.02 -11.31
CA LEU A 80 8.83 -3.30 -9.95
C LEU A 80 8.27 -2.07 -9.22
N LEU A 81 8.44 -0.87 -9.78
CA LEU A 81 7.91 0.37 -9.24
C LEU A 81 6.90 0.96 -10.22
N LEU A 82 5.67 1.17 -9.75
CA LEU A 82 4.65 1.93 -10.47
C LEU A 82 4.78 3.41 -10.11
N VAL A 83 4.71 4.30 -11.11
CA VAL A 83 4.72 5.75 -10.91
C VAL A 83 3.30 6.32 -11.00
N LEU A 84 2.83 6.88 -9.89
CA LEU A 84 1.60 7.67 -9.82
C LEU A 84 1.97 9.16 -9.91
N THR A 85 1.62 9.81 -11.01
CA THR A 85 1.91 11.23 -11.21
C THR A 85 0.99 11.85 -12.24
N ASN A 86 0.64 13.11 -12.01
CA ASN A 86 -0.06 13.95 -12.99
C ASN A 86 0.92 14.76 -13.88
N GLN A 87 2.23 14.61 -13.68
CA GLN A 87 3.25 15.30 -14.46
C GLN A 87 3.30 14.78 -15.89
N VAL A 88 3.65 15.68 -16.81
CA VAL A 88 3.81 15.40 -18.24
C VAL A 88 5.18 15.88 -18.70
N SER A 89 5.74 15.20 -19.70
CA SER A 89 6.99 15.64 -20.34
C SER A 89 6.81 16.96 -21.09
N THR A 90 7.90 17.56 -21.54
CA THR A 90 7.88 18.76 -22.39
C THR A 90 7.13 18.55 -23.71
N ALA A 91 7.00 17.30 -24.17
CA ALA A 91 6.21 16.89 -25.34
C ALA A 91 4.74 16.56 -24.99
N GLY A 92 4.31 16.79 -23.76
CA GLY A 92 2.94 16.55 -23.28
C GLY A 92 2.61 15.08 -23.01
N GLN A 93 3.60 14.19 -22.93
CA GLN A 93 3.36 12.76 -22.66
C GLN A 93 3.26 12.51 -21.15
N PRO A 94 2.29 11.70 -20.67
CA PRO A 94 2.21 11.33 -19.26
C PRO A 94 3.48 10.63 -18.77
N LEU A 95 3.96 11.01 -17.59
CA LEU A 95 5.13 10.38 -16.95
C LEU A 95 4.74 9.22 -16.01
N GLY A 96 3.46 9.02 -15.77
CA GLY A 96 2.90 7.94 -14.96
C GLY A 96 1.38 7.93 -15.01
N ILE A 97 0.76 7.17 -14.09
CA ILE A 97 -0.70 7.12 -14.00
C ILE A 97 -1.19 8.35 -13.24
N LYS A 98 -2.03 9.16 -13.91
CA LYS A 98 -2.61 10.38 -13.33
C LYS A 98 -3.64 10.11 -12.24
N ASP A 99 -4.44 9.06 -12.41
CA ASP A 99 -5.55 8.73 -11.53
C ASP A 99 -5.60 7.21 -11.35
N ALA A 100 -5.23 6.77 -10.15
CA ALA A 100 -5.31 5.38 -9.73
C ALA A 100 -5.93 5.36 -8.33
N GLY A 101 -6.92 4.48 -8.12
CA GLY A 101 -7.47 4.23 -6.79
C GLY A 101 -8.50 5.25 -6.28
N THR A 102 -9.19 5.98 -7.17
CA THR A 102 -10.27 6.93 -6.80
C THR A 102 -11.56 6.30 -6.26
N PHE A 103 -11.57 5.00 -6.00
CA PHE A 103 -12.67 4.26 -5.39
C PHE A 103 -12.15 3.31 -4.31
N TRP A 104 -13.01 2.86 -3.39
CA TRP A 104 -12.64 1.88 -2.38
C TRP A 104 -12.25 0.54 -3.01
N HIS A 105 -11.03 0.10 -2.72
CA HIS A 105 -10.49 -1.16 -3.23
C HIS A 105 -9.45 -1.73 -2.26
N SER A 106 -9.06 -2.98 -2.53
CA SER A 106 -7.84 -3.59 -2.00
C SER A 106 -7.03 -4.06 -3.20
N ASP A 107 -5.75 -3.66 -3.24
CA ASP A 107 -4.86 -3.92 -4.36
C ASP A 107 -4.79 -5.40 -4.69
N VAL A 108 -4.87 -5.71 -5.99
CA VAL A 108 -4.78 -7.06 -6.56
C VAL A 108 -5.69 -8.12 -5.89
N SER A 109 -6.77 -7.71 -5.22
CA SER A 109 -7.70 -8.60 -4.51
C SER A 109 -8.44 -9.62 -5.40
N TYR A 110 -8.36 -9.46 -6.72
CA TYR A 110 -8.86 -10.41 -7.73
C TYR A 110 -7.89 -11.55 -8.04
N ARG A 111 -6.67 -11.56 -7.50
CA ARG A 111 -5.73 -12.68 -7.64
C ARG A 111 -6.03 -13.77 -6.61
N GLU A 112 -5.73 -15.02 -6.95
CA GLU A 112 -5.84 -16.16 -6.01
C GLU A 112 -5.00 -15.95 -4.74
N ARG A 113 -3.83 -15.32 -4.89
CA ARG A 113 -2.96 -14.90 -3.79
C ARG A 113 -2.77 -13.38 -3.88
N PRO A 114 -3.62 -12.58 -3.21
CA PRO A 114 -3.46 -11.13 -3.17
C PRO A 114 -2.14 -10.72 -2.50
N ALA A 115 -1.70 -9.49 -2.77
CA ALA A 115 -0.54 -8.91 -2.12
C ALA A 115 -0.80 -8.80 -0.61
N LYS A 116 0.24 -9.11 0.18
CA LYS A 116 0.20 -8.93 1.63
C LYS A 116 0.16 -7.46 2.03
N ALA A 117 0.87 -6.62 1.29
CA ALA A 117 1.06 -5.20 1.59
C ALA A 117 1.30 -4.40 0.31
N THR A 118 0.94 -3.12 0.36
CA THR A 118 1.31 -2.10 -0.64
C THR A 118 2.23 -1.09 0.04
N LEU A 119 3.33 -0.73 -0.61
CA LEU A 119 4.19 0.36 -0.19
C LEU A 119 3.98 1.55 -1.11
N LEU A 120 3.62 2.70 -0.53
CA LEU A 120 3.52 3.97 -1.23
C LEU A 120 4.59 4.92 -0.70
N TYR A 121 5.43 5.44 -1.59
CA TYR A 121 6.46 6.42 -1.27
C TYR A 121 6.14 7.75 -1.97
N SER A 122 5.94 8.81 -1.17
CA SER A 122 5.58 10.14 -1.66
C SER A 122 6.83 10.91 -2.08
N ILE A 123 6.91 11.26 -3.37
CA ILE A 123 7.96 12.13 -3.92
C ILE A 123 7.55 13.59 -3.85
N GLU A 124 6.34 13.88 -4.33
CA GLU A 124 5.70 15.19 -4.27
C GLU A 124 4.25 14.99 -3.82
N ALA A 125 3.79 15.86 -2.92
CA ALA A 125 2.41 15.91 -2.46
C ALA A 125 1.91 17.36 -2.57
N PRO A 126 0.62 17.60 -2.88
CA PRO A 126 0.06 18.94 -2.89
C PRO A 126 0.01 19.52 -1.46
N ASP A 127 0.04 20.85 -1.35
CA ASP A 127 -0.10 21.54 -0.06
C ASP A 127 -1.46 21.28 0.60
N GLU A 128 -2.50 21.04 -0.22
CA GLU A 128 -3.86 20.72 0.21
C GLU A 128 -4.43 19.57 -0.63
N GLY A 129 -5.10 18.62 0.04
CA GLY A 129 -5.65 17.41 -0.59
C GLY A 129 -4.59 16.32 -0.79
N GLY A 130 -4.90 15.32 -1.62
CA GLY A 130 -4.03 14.17 -1.85
C GLY A 130 -4.06 13.10 -0.75
N ASP A 131 -4.97 13.25 0.22
CA ASP A 131 -5.16 12.26 1.29
C ASP A 131 -5.54 10.89 0.72
N THR A 132 -4.96 9.84 1.29
CA THR A 132 -5.40 8.46 1.06
C THR A 132 -6.31 8.04 2.19
N LEU A 133 -7.55 7.68 1.87
CA LEU A 133 -8.52 7.17 2.84
C LEU A 133 -8.34 5.66 3.01
N PHE A 134 -8.41 5.20 4.25
CA PHE A 134 -8.32 3.79 4.60
C PHE A 134 -9.53 3.35 5.41
N CYS A 135 -9.90 2.07 5.28
CA CYS A 135 -11.01 1.45 5.99
C CYS A 135 -10.57 0.14 6.64
N ASP A 136 -10.82 -0.02 7.93
CA ASP A 136 -10.59 -1.27 8.65
C ASP A 136 -11.76 -2.23 8.39
N MET A 137 -11.51 -3.20 7.51
CA MET A 137 -12.49 -4.22 7.13
C MET A 137 -12.76 -5.22 8.26
N VAL A 138 -11.85 -5.40 9.22
CA VAL A 138 -12.08 -6.22 10.42
C VAL A 138 -13.08 -5.51 11.31
N ALA A 139 -12.86 -4.24 11.62
CA ALA A 139 -13.80 -3.44 12.40
C ALA A 139 -15.16 -3.30 11.71
N ALA A 140 -15.18 -3.18 10.37
CA ALA A 140 -16.42 -3.16 9.60
C ALA A 140 -17.22 -4.47 9.75
N LEU A 141 -16.53 -5.63 9.69
CA LEU A 141 -17.13 -6.94 9.90
C LEU A 141 -17.65 -7.12 11.34
N GLU A 142 -16.89 -6.66 12.33
CA GLU A 142 -17.28 -6.69 13.75
C GLU A 142 -18.53 -5.86 14.04
N ALA A 143 -18.68 -4.73 13.34
CA ALA A 143 -19.80 -3.80 13.51
C ALA A 143 -21.09 -4.24 12.82
N LEU A 144 -21.07 -5.30 11.99
CA LEU A 144 -22.27 -5.78 11.31
C LEU A 144 -23.32 -6.29 12.31
N PRO A 145 -24.62 -6.01 12.07
CA PRO A 145 -25.70 -6.69 12.77
C PRO A 145 -25.55 -8.22 12.69
N ALA A 146 -25.87 -8.91 13.78
CA ALA A 146 -25.66 -10.36 13.89
C ALA A 146 -26.39 -11.16 12.79
N ASP A 147 -27.58 -10.72 12.36
CA ASP A 147 -28.34 -11.38 11.31
C ASP A 147 -27.67 -11.24 9.93
N LEU A 148 -27.06 -10.09 9.65
CA LEU A 148 -26.30 -9.86 8.42
C LEU A 148 -24.99 -10.65 8.43
N ARG A 149 -24.27 -10.64 9.55
CA ARG A 149 -23.05 -11.45 9.72
C ARG A 149 -23.35 -12.95 9.50
N TYR A 150 -24.46 -13.45 10.05
CA TYR A 150 -24.89 -14.83 9.83
C TYR A 150 -25.22 -15.15 8.36
N LYS A 151 -25.84 -14.21 7.63
CA LYS A 151 -26.14 -14.41 6.20
C LYS A 151 -24.88 -14.48 5.33
N LEU A 152 -23.83 -13.76 5.72
CA LEU A 152 -22.55 -13.68 5.02
C LEU A 152 -21.59 -14.81 5.39
N ASP A 153 -21.83 -15.51 6.50
CA ASP A 153 -20.97 -16.60 6.94
C ASP A 153 -20.90 -17.73 5.89
N GLY A 154 -19.69 -18.20 5.59
CA GLY A 154 -19.41 -19.20 4.55
C GLY A 154 -19.69 -18.75 3.11
N ARG A 155 -19.92 -17.45 2.85
CA ARG A 155 -20.05 -16.91 1.48
C ARG A 155 -18.70 -16.52 0.91
N GLU A 156 -18.63 -16.60 -0.41
CA GLU A 156 -17.48 -16.15 -1.19
C GLU A 156 -17.85 -14.91 -1.99
N ALA A 157 -16.89 -14.00 -2.14
CA ALA A 157 -17.01 -12.81 -2.97
C ALA A 157 -16.14 -12.95 -4.21
N VAL A 158 -16.69 -12.61 -5.38
CA VAL A 158 -15.90 -12.55 -6.62
C VAL A 158 -15.34 -11.15 -6.78
N HIS A 159 -14.01 -11.05 -6.79
CA HIS A 159 -13.29 -9.81 -7.07
C HIS A 159 -12.90 -9.80 -8.54
N HIS A 160 -13.30 -8.77 -9.28
CA HIS A 160 -13.05 -8.67 -10.72
C HIS A 160 -12.39 -7.35 -11.08
N TYR A 161 -11.36 -7.42 -11.93
CA TYR A 161 -10.70 -6.24 -12.49
C TYR A 161 -11.21 -6.03 -13.91
N ALA A 162 -12.13 -5.08 -14.08
CA ALA A 162 -12.91 -4.87 -15.32
C ALA A 162 -12.06 -4.68 -16.61
N GLN A 163 -10.81 -4.27 -16.49
CA GLN A 163 -9.91 -4.12 -17.65
C GLN A 163 -9.25 -5.43 -18.11
N ARG A 164 -9.40 -6.54 -17.37
CA ARG A 164 -8.75 -7.81 -17.72
C ARG A 164 -9.61 -8.82 -18.46
N ASP A 165 -10.93 -8.86 -18.22
CA ASP A 165 -11.79 -9.85 -18.88
C ASP A 165 -13.14 -9.25 -19.32
N LYS A 166 -13.46 -9.39 -20.61
CA LYS A 166 -14.84 -9.39 -21.08
C LYS A 166 -15.40 -10.77 -20.70
N ILE A 167 -16.25 -10.81 -19.67
CA ILE A 167 -17.14 -11.95 -19.43
C ILE A 167 -18.09 -12.07 -20.63
#